data_AF-A0A0C3FU86-F1
#
_entry.id   AF-A0A0C3FU86-F1
#
_cell.length_a   1.000
_cell.length_b   1.000
_cell.length_c   1.000
_cell.angle_alpha   90.00
_cell.angle_beta   90.00
_cell.angle_gamma   90.00
#
_symmetry.space_group_name_H-M   'P 1'
#
loop_
_entity.id
_entity.type
_entity.pdbx_description
1 polymer ?
#
loop_
_entity_poly.entity_id
_entity_poly.type
_entity_poly.pdbx_seq_one_letter_code
_entity_poly.pdbx_strand_id
1 'polypeptide(L)'
;VNMDYSICQALKRFPGHVQALIVYDICCQWSIHFRQRVSESEFLELYDSLEIIGAVGKWHLAAHIPECFPKFSLNFVEGAGEVDGEILETLWSRLDEVAGMAQAMSIAHHQEVIDEHMNDSNWRKIIRLSDSLCEKWSRAEKGLSETGPTFEQLSDSLDASLVQEWTAQERVAMEKCGDHLNIYQVRLEKLPTLAEIRLKLLETEVRHGNLSGSVSTLTEGLAIEKSQMLLQHHVASLGSTCSVAQKNELLDRRRKLEARITAYKNQMSVIMKLDDDTQWSIQDGNTADMDPQVAKSSDDLAEYYPDEWLVLEKERVTLPSSLAPGKVERLSIELIAMVEAELRKGQVTDSLESLRLALGEKSLCFRTEVRNANTQRTTHRAWDNIHKFDSEARKYRAMYRQACSALRRLSINPEYVATLHDITDDDFKVAGDLTDERRFGQRSDTLPWFWRFGDAVNSGGPCMREFYRVSWLRAKARYLRWSEEFKFVEYEMQWTVNWFRWKEMQWCQRLRDVEDEERPLGLDCYCHKQMVLWSSLADQAQTKFSAKLGHPLF
;
A
#
# COMPACT_ATOMS: atom_id res chain seq x y z
N VAL A 1 18.87 -19.48 20.82
CA VAL A 1 18.89 -18.36 21.78
C VAL A 1 17.45 -18.12 22.21
N ASN A 2 17.16 -18.05 23.50
CA ASN A 2 15.81 -17.73 23.99
C ASN A 2 15.64 -16.21 24.00
N MET A 3 14.78 -15.67 23.12
CA MET A 3 14.54 -14.23 23.02
C MET A 3 14.03 -13.62 24.33
N ASP A 4 13.23 -14.36 25.10
CA ASP A 4 12.71 -13.88 26.38
C ASP A 4 13.84 -13.62 27.37
N TYR A 5 14.84 -14.51 27.41
CA TYR A 5 16.03 -14.33 28.24
C TYR A 5 16.83 -13.10 27.84
N SER A 6 17.14 -12.95 26.54
CA SER A 6 17.90 -11.82 26.03
C SER A 6 17.23 -10.48 26.36
N ILE A 7 15.91 -10.40 26.17
CA ILE A 7 15.14 -9.17 26.42
C ILE A 7 15.06 -8.88 27.93
N CYS A 8 14.75 -9.88 28.76
CA CYS A 8 14.70 -9.68 30.21
C CYS A 8 16.05 -9.20 30.75
N GLN A 9 17.16 -9.83 30.35
CA GLN A 9 18.50 -9.44 30.83
C GLN A 9 18.89 -8.04 30.36
N ALA A 10 18.55 -7.66 29.12
CA ALA A 10 18.79 -6.31 28.62
C ALA A 10 18.02 -5.26 29.44
N LEU A 11 16.73 -5.48 29.67
CA LEU A 11 15.86 -4.52 30.36
C LEU A 11 16.13 -4.42 31.87
N LYS A 12 16.57 -5.52 32.51
CA LYS A 12 17.01 -5.51 33.93
C LYS A 12 18.10 -4.49 34.21
N ARG A 13 18.94 -4.16 33.22
CA ARG A 13 20.04 -3.21 33.36
C ARG A 13 19.58 -1.75 33.57
N PHE A 14 18.30 -1.47 33.36
CA PHE A 14 17.74 -0.12 33.34
C PHE A 14 16.54 0.06 34.30
N PRO A 15 16.72 -0.12 35.63
CA PRO A 15 15.64 -0.21 36.63
C PRO A 15 14.76 1.04 36.82
N GLY A 16 15.11 2.18 36.20
CA GLY A 16 14.36 3.43 36.31
C GLY A 16 13.48 3.77 35.10
N HIS A 17 13.46 2.93 34.07
CA HIS A 17 12.68 3.20 32.86
C HIS A 17 11.26 2.66 33.00
N VAL A 18 10.28 3.45 32.55
CA VAL A 18 8.86 3.12 32.63
C VAL A 18 8.32 2.49 31.34
N GLN A 19 9.05 2.62 30.24
CA GLN A 19 8.63 2.14 28.92
C GLN A 19 9.84 1.63 28.13
N ALA A 20 9.63 0.58 27.33
CA ALA A 20 10.61 0.02 26.42
C ALA A 20 9.98 -0.33 25.06
N LEU A 21 10.57 0.19 23.99
CA LEU A 21 10.24 -0.19 22.61
C LEU A 21 11.09 -1.39 22.19
N ILE A 22 10.42 -2.50 21.85
CA ILE A 22 11.05 -3.74 21.36
C ILE A 22 10.71 -3.91 19.89
N VAL A 23 11.73 -3.81 19.04
CA VAL A 23 11.62 -4.08 17.61
C VAL A 23 12.09 -5.50 17.33
N TYR A 24 11.20 -6.31 16.78
CA TYR A 24 11.50 -7.71 16.43
C TYR A 24 10.62 -8.17 15.28
N ASP A 25 11.15 -8.95 14.34
CA ASP A 25 10.45 -9.31 13.09
C ASP A 25 9.11 -9.97 13.36
N ILE A 26 9.07 -10.90 14.31
CA ILE A 26 7.85 -11.60 14.71
C ILE A 26 7.27 -11.06 16.02
N CYS A 27 7.51 -9.78 16.34
CA CYS A 27 7.03 -9.15 17.58
C CYS A 27 5.50 -9.29 17.73
N CYS A 28 4.76 -9.27 16.60
CA CYS A 28 3.31 -9.44 16.61
C CYS A 28 2.83 -10.80 17.13
N GLN A 29 3.68 -11.83 17.11
CA GLN A 29 3.39 -13.15 17.68
C GLN A 29 4.06 -13.29 19.06
N TRP A 30 5.31 -12.87 19.15
CA TRP A 30 6.15 -13.05 20.34
C TRP A 30 5.60 -12.31 21.57
N SER A 31 5.14 -11.06 21.38
CA SER A 31 4.74 -10.16 22.48
C SER A 31 3.45 -10.60 23.17
N ILE A 32 2.55 -11.31 22.48
CA ILE A 32 1.21 -11.70 22.99
C ILE A 32 1.29 -12.44 24.33
N HIS A 33 2.18 -13.43 24.43
CA HIS A 33 2.33 -14.25 25.64
C HIS A 33 3.62 -13.94 26.41
N PHE A 34 4.34 -12.86 26.08
CA PHE A 34 5.65 -12.59 26.68
C PHE A 34 5.56 -12.43 28.21
N ARG A 35 4.64 -11.58 28.70
CA ARG A 35 4.41 -11.39 30.15
C ARG A 35 4.05 -12.68 30.86
N GLN A 36 3.20 -13.50 30.25
CA GLN A 36 2.81 -14.80 30.78
C GLN A 36 4.03 -15.73 30.90
N ARG A 37 4.83 -15.86 29.84
CA ARG A 37 6.05 -16.69 29.84
C ARG A 37 7.07 -16.23 30.89
N VAL A 38 7.20 -14.92 31.11
CA VAL A 38 8.05 -14.40 32.19
C VAL A 38 7.52 -14.79 33.57
N SER A 39 6.21 -14.63 33.81
CA SER A 39 5.59 -14.97 35.10
C SER A 39 5.60 -16.46 35.45
N GLU A 40 5.54 -17.33 34.43
CA GLU A 40 5.57 -18.79 34.60
C GLU A 40 7.01 -19.34 34.73
N SER A 41 8.03 -18.50 34.48
CA SER A 41 9.43 -18.93 34.49
C SER A 41 10.11 -18.65 35.84
N GLU A 42 10.84 -19.62 36.36
CA GLU A 42 11.68 -19.46 37.56
C GLU A 42 12.96 -18.64 37.30
N PHE A 43 13.34 -18.44 36.03
CA PHE A 43 14.64 -17.85 35.66
C PHE A 43 14.53 -16.46 35.02
N LEU A 44 13.32 -16.03 34.68
CA LEU A 44 13.07 -14.74 34.05
C LEU A 44 12.41 -13.81 35.06
N GLU A 45 12.87 -12.56 35.09
CA GLU A 45 12.19 -11.52 35.87
C GLU A 45 12.18 -10.25 35.05
N LEU A 46 11.10 -9.49 35.17
CA LEU A 46 10.94 -8.20 34.55
C LEU A 46 10.09 -7.33 35.47
N TYR A 47 10.36 -6.02 35.51
CA TYR A 47 9.57 -5.11 36.32
C TYR A 47 8.12 -5.07 35.82
N ASP A 48 7.15 -5.26 36.71
CA ASP A 48 5.72 -5.21 36.38
C ASP A 48 5.29 -3.83 35.88
N SER A 49 5.93 -2.77 36.38
CA SER A 49 5.68 -1.38 35.98
C SER A 49 6.24 -0.99 34.62
N LEU A 50 7.07 -1.84 33.97
CA LEU A 50 7.70 -1.51 32.69
C LEU A 50 6.73 -1.79 31.52
N GLU A 51 6.25 -0.75 30.87
CA GLU A 51 5.44 -0.93 29.65
C GLU A 51 6.31 -1.43 28.49
N ILE A 52 5.88 -2.50 27.82
CA ILE A 52 6.56 -3.03 26.63
C ILE A 52 5.74 -2.67 25.40
N ILE A 53 6.29 -1.85 24.52
CA ILE A 53 5.72 -1.56 23.21
C ILE A 53 6.42 -2.44 22.19
N GLY A 54 5.65 -3.32 21.55
CA GLY A 54 6.15 -4.15 20.46
C GLY A 54 6.02 -3.45 19.11
N ALA A 55 7.08 -3.49 18.31
CA ALA A 55 7.06 -3.07 16.91
C ALA A 55 7.77 -4.08 16.02
N VAL A 56 7.50 -4.02 14.73
CA VAL A 56 8.17 -4.82 13.70
C VAL A 56 8.97 -3.88 12.81
N GLY A 57 10.17 -4.30 12.39
CA GLY A 57 11.00 -3.53 11.47
C GLY A 57 10.21 -3.16 10.20
N LYS A 58 10.44 -1.96 9.66
CA LYS A 58 9.64 -1.41 8.56
C LYS A 58 9.63 -2.33 7.34
N TRP A 59 10.74 -3.03 7.08
CA TRP A 59 10.85 -3.93 5.95
C TRP A 59 10.11 -5.25 6.21
N HIS A 60 10.33 -5.87 7.36
CA HIS A 60 9.65 -7.10 7.75
C HIS A 60 8.13 -6.93 7.92
N LEU A 61 7.66 -5.78 8.39
CA LEU A 61 6.23 -5.49 8.54
C LEU A 61 5.48 -5.58 7.21
N ALA A 62 6.16 -5.35 6.08
CA ALA A 62 5.57 -5.54 4.77
C ALA A 62 5.25 -7.02 4.44
N ALA A 63 5.93 -7.97 5.06
CA ALA A 63 5.62 -9.39 4.88
C ALA A 63 4.48 -9.89 5.78
N HIS A 64 3.97 -9.05 6.70
CA HIS A 64 2.93 -9.42 7.64
C HIS A 64 1.52 -9.24 7.08
N ILE A 65 0.55 -9.91 7.73
CA ILE A 65 -0.89 -9.73 7.46
C ILE A 65 -1.31 -8.26 7.64
N PRO A 66 -2.34 -7.78 6.92
CA PRO A 66 -2.73 -6.36 6.92
C PRO A 66 -3.04 -5.79 8.30
N GLU A 67 -3.59 -6.59 9.21
CA GLU A 67 -3.97 -6.19 10.57
C GLU A 67 -2.76 -5.84 11.45
N CYS A 68 -1.56 -6.33 11.10
CA CYS A 68 -0.33 -6.00 11.83
C CYS A 68 0.14 -4.56 11.56
N PHE A 69 -0.18 -3.99 10.40
CA PHE A 69 0.33 -2.69 9.99
C PHE A 69 0.02 -1.56 10.98
N PRO A 70 -1.24 -1.28 11.35
CA PRO A 70 -1.54 -0.21 12.31
C PRO A 70 -1.00 -0.51 13.72
N LYS A 71 -0.86 -1.78 14.09
CA LYS A 71 -0.53 -2.21 15.46
C LYS A 71 0.97 -2.19 15.76
N PHE A 72 1.80 -2.52 14.77
CA PHE A 72 3.23 -2.77 14.97
C PHE A 72 4.14 -1.88 14.11
N SER A 73 3.57 -0.91 13.39
CA SER A 73 4.34 0.06 12.59
C SER A 73 5.05 1.08 13.47
N LEU A 74 6.39 1.15 13.32
CA LEU A 74 7.22 2.18 13.95
C LEU A 74 6.78 3.61 13.61
N ASN A 75 6.13 3.82 12.47
CA ASN A 75 5.63 5.15 12.08
C ASN A 75 4.54 5.68 13.01
N PHE A 76 3.85 4.80 13.76
CA PHE A 76 2.74 5.17 14.63
C PHE A 76 3.12 5.12 16.12
N VAL A 77 4.25 4.50 16.48
CA VAL A 77 4.69 4.38 17.87
C VAL A 77 5.30 5.70 18.38
N GLU A 78 4.66 6.29 19.39
CA GLU A 78 5.17 7.52 20.04
C GLU A 78 6.54 7.30 20.70
N GLY A 79 7.45 8.24 20.49
CA GLY A 79 8.82 8.16 20.98
C GLY A 79 9.74 7.21 20.18
N ALA A 80 9.28 6.62 19.07
CA ALA A 80 10.13 5.78 18.23
C ALA A 80 11.10 6.59 17.35
N GLY A 81 10.80 7.87 17.08
CA GLY A 81 11.56 8.66 16.10
C GLY A 81 11.46 8.08 14.67
N GLU A 82 12.44 8.40 13.82
CA GLU A 82 12.49 7.91 12.44
C GLU A 82 13.47 6.73 12.36
N VAL A 83 13.05 5.58 12.90
CA VAL A 83 13.85 4.35 12.96
C VAL A 83 13.28 3.28 12.06
N ASP A 84 14.15 2.54 11.37
CA ASP A 84 13.72 1.48 10.43
C ASP A 84 13.57 0.12 11.09
N GLY A 85 14.31 -0.14 12.17
CA GLY A 85 14.28 -1.41 12.89
C GLY A 85 15.15 -2.53 12.29
N GLU A 86 15.92 -2.24 11.24
CA GLU A 86 16.64 -3.23 10.41
C GLU A 86 18.18 -3.07 10.56
N ILE A 87 18.71 -3.26 11.76
CA ILE A 87 20.14 -2.98 12.03
C ILE A 87 21.04 -4.18 11.73
N LEU A 88 20.58 -5.42 11.96
CA LEU A 88 21.47 -6.60 11.90
C LEU A 88 21.74 -7.04 10.46
N GLU A 89 20.69 -7.08 9.64
CA GLU A 89 20.68 -7.55 8.26
C GLU A 89 21.56 -6.67 7.37
N THR A 90 21.54 -5.35 7.61
CA THR A 90 22.38 -4.41 6.87
C THR A 90 23.88 -4.63 7.13
N LEU A 91 24.24 -5.16 8.30
CA LEU A 91 25.63 -5.47 8.66
C LEU A 91 26.10 -6.79 8.05
N TRP A 92 25.21 -7.75 7.78
CA TRP A 92 25.55 -9.04 7.19
C TRP A 92 26.18 -8.89 5.81
N SER A 93 25.71 -7.94 5.00
CA SER A 93 26.26 -7.69 3.66
C SER A 93 27.78 -7.52 3.63
N ARG A 94 28.37 -6.91 4.67
CA ARG A 94 29.83 -6.74 4.79
C ARG A 94 30.53 -7.96 5.38
N LEU A 95 29.81 -8.74 6.18
CA LEU A 95 30.35 -9.97 6.78
C LEU A 95 30.31 -11.16 5.82
N ASP A 96 29.39 -11.18 4.85
CA ASP A 96 29.30 -12.23 3.84
C ASP A 96 30.59 -12.37 3.02
N GLU A 97 31.24 -11.24 2.70
CA GLU A 97 32.55 -11.22 2.02
C GLU A 97 33.64 -11.90 2.88
N VAL A 98 33.62 -11.66 4.19
CA VAL A 98 34.57 -12.24 5.15
C VAL A 98 34.30 -13.72 5.36
N ALA A 99 33.03 -14.11 5.43
CA ALA A 99 32.61 -15.50 5.65
C ALA A 99 33.13 -16.42 4.52
N GLY A 100 33.11 -15.95 3.27
CA GLY A 100 33.68 -16.68 2.14
C GLY A 100 35.19 -16.92 2.27
N MET A 101 35.93 -15.93 2.75
CA MET A 101 37.38 -16.07 3.00
C MET A 101 37.68 -17.01 4.18
N ALA A 102 36.84 -16.96 5.21
CA ALA A 102 37.05 -17.70 6.44
C ALA A 102 36.63 -19.19 6.35
N GLN A 103 35.92 -19.58 5.28
CA GLN A 103 35.36 -20.93 5.10
C GLN A 103 36.39 -22.07 5.15
N ALA A 104 37.62 -21.84 4.68
CA ALA A 104 38.69 -22.84 4.65
C ALA A 104 39.55 -22.86 5.93
N MET A 105 39.27 -21.97 6.89
CA MET A 105 40.03 -21.85 8.12
C MET A 105 39.64 -22.94 9.12
N SER A 106 40.53 -23.24 10.08
CA SER A 106 40.15 -24.04 11.24
C SER A 106 39.09 -23.30 12.07
N ILE A 107 38.30 -24.03 12.86
CA ILE A 107 37.18 -23.44 13.63
C ILE A 107 37.63 -22.28 14.53
N ALA A 108 38.77 -22.42 15.22
CA ALA A 108 39.31 -21.38 16.08
C ALA A 108 39.73 -20.14 15.29
N HIS A 109 40.44 -20.32 14.19
CA HIS A 109 40.90 -19.22 13.34
C HIS A 109 39.71 -18.52 12.63
N HIS A 110 38.71 -19.30 12.20
CA HIS A 110 37.46 -18.77 11.65
C HIS A 110 36.76 -17.84 12.64
N GLN A 111 36.68 -18.24 13.91
CA GLN A 111 36.09 -17.41 14.95
C GLN A 111 36.89 -16.12 15.18
N GLU A 112 38.21 -16.22 15.33
CA GLU A 112 39.08 -15.05 15.54
C GLU A 112 38.98 -14.03 14.40
N VAL A 113 38.95 -14.50 13.15
CA VAL A 113 38.82 -13.62 11.98
C VAL A 113 37.47 -12.92 11.96
N ILE A 114 36.37 -13.64 12.21
CA ILE A 114 35.04 -13.01 12.28
C ILE A 114 34.98 -11.98 13.41
N ASP A 115 35.48 -12.32 14.60
CA ASP A 115 35.50 -11.42 15.75
C ASP A 115 36.35 -10.17 15.47
N GLU A 116 37.49 -10.31 14.80
CA GLU A 116 38.33 -9.18 14.37
C GLU A 116 37.58 -8.23 13.43
N HIS A 117 36.93 -8.77 12.39
CA HIS A 117 36.15 -7.96 11.45
C HIS A 117 34.94 -7.29 12.09
N MET A 118 34.25 -7.97 13.02
CA MET A 118 33.17 -7.37 13.81
C MET A 118 33.69 -6.24 14.71
N ASN A 119 34.85 -6.42 15.34
CA ASN A 119 35.50 -5.41 16.18
C ASN A 119 35.96 -4.18 15.36
N ASP A 120 36.57 -4.37 14.18
CA ASP A 120 36.90 -3.26 13.27
C ASP A 120 35.64 -2.51 12.83
N SER A 121 34.56 -3.23 12.50
CA SER A 121 33.27 -2.61 12.16
C SER A 121 32.73 -1.75 13.30
N ASN A 122 32.74 -2.26 14.54
CA ASN A 122 32.32 -1.51 15.72
C ASN A 122 33.21 -0.30 15.99
N TRP A 123 34.53 -0.46 15.87
CA TRP A 123 35.48 0.63 16.04
C TRP A 123 35.27 1.74 15.00
N ARG A 124 35.05 1.36 13.73
CA ARG A 124 34.73 2.31 12.65
C ARG A 124 33.45 3.08 12.90
N LYS A 125 32.41 2.45 13.47
CA LYS A 125 31.17 3.13 13.86
C LYS A 125 31.44 4.19 14.94
N ILE A 126 32.24 3.84 15.95
CA ILE A 126 32.59 4.75 17.06
C ILE A 126 33.33 5.99 16.53
N ILE A 127 34.39 5.82 15.75
CA ILE A 127 35.19 6.96 15.27
C ILE A 127 34.44 7.82 14.24
N ARG A 128 33.47 7.25 13.52
CA ARG A 128 32.63 7.96 12.53
C ARG A 128 31.31 8.49 13.10
N LEU A 129 31.08 8.32 14.41
CA LEU A 129 29.81 8.69 15.03
C LEU A 129 29.52 10.18 14.86
N SER A 130 30.56 11.02 14.93
CA SER A 130 30.43 12.47 14.68
C SER A 130 29.91 12.79 13.28
N ASP A 131 30.44 12.16 12.24
CA ASP A 131 29.99 12.39 10.87
C ASP A 131 28.58 11.85 10.64
N SER A 132 28.32 10.63 11.13
CA SER A 132 27.01 9.99 10.99
C SER A 132 25.89 10.78 11.66
N LEU A 133 26.12 11.33 12.86
CA LEU A 133 25.14 12.16 13.56
C LEU A 133 24.93 13.50 12.85
N CYS A 134 25.99 14.11 12.28
CA CYS A 134 25.83 15.31 11.45
C CYS A 134 24.93 15.06 10.23
N GLU A 135 25.08 13.90 9.58
CA GLU A 135 24.22 13.51 8.45
C GLU A 135 22.78 13.21 8.90
N LYS A 136 22.61 12.51 10.02
CA LYS A 136 21.29 12.28 10.62
C LYS A 136 20.59 13.60 10.95
N TRP A 137 21.31 14.57 11.52
CA TRP A 137 20.76 15.89 11.85
C TRP A 137 20.23 16.60 10.60
N SER A 138 21.05 16.70 9.55
CA SER A 138 20.63 17.31 8.29
C SER A 138 19.45 16.56 7.65
N ARG A 139 19.34 15.25 7.85
CA ARG A 139 18.17 14.46 7.43
C ARG A 139 16.92 14.78 8.26
N ALA A 140 17.06 14.89 9.57
CA ALA A 140 15.96 15.22 10.49
C ALA A 140 15.44 16.63 10.26
N GLU A 141 16.34 17.61 10.13
CA GLU A 141 16.01 18.99 9.77
C GLU A 141 15.24 19.05 8.45
N LYS A 142 15.74 18.34 7.43
CA LYS A 142 15.04 18.21 6.16
C LYS A 142 13.65 17.59 6.37
N GLY A 143 13.55 16.43 7.00
CA GLY A 143 12.26 15.75 7.23
C GLY A 143 11.24 16.63 7.94
N LEU A 144 11.65 17.41 8.94
CA LEU A 144 10.80 18.36 9.65
C LEU A 144 10.35 19.52 8.73
N SER A 145 11.27 20.11 7.96
CA SER A 145 10.96 21.21 7.02
C SER A 145 10.00 20.79 5.90
N GLU A 146 10.00 19.51 5.54
CA GLU A 146 9.14 18.97 4.48
C GLU A 146 7.76 18.58 5.00
N THR A 147 7.69 18.03 6.22
CA THR A 147 6.46 17.47 6.78
C THR A 147 5.64 18.48 7.56
N GLY A 148 6.27 19.43 8.26
CA GLY A 148 5.58 20.46 9.05
C GLY A 148 4.62 21.32 8.23
N PRO A 149 5.09 22.05 7.20
CA PRO A 149 4.22 22.90 6.39
C PRO A 149 3.12 22.12 5.68
N THR A 150 3.43 20.89 5.24
CA THR A 150 2.44 20.00 4.60
C THR A 150 1.32 19.62 5.58
N PHE A 151 1.66 19.31 6.83
CA PHE A 151 0.70 18.97 7.87
C PHE A 151 -0.13 20.18 8.31
N GLU A 152 0.50 21.35 8.45
CA GLU A 152 -0.18 22.61 8.78
C GLU A 152 -1.19 23.00 7.69
N GLN A 153 -0.76 23.01 6.42
CA GLN A 153 -1.64 23.29 5.28
C GLN A 153 -2.82 22.32 5.20
N LEU A 154 -2.58 21.03 5.46
CA LEU A 154 -3.64 20.03 5.50
C LEU A 154 -4.61 20.32 6.64
N SER A 155 -4.10 20.68 7.82
CA SER A 155 -4.92 21.00 8.99
C SER A 155 -5.75 22.28 8.79
N ASP A 156 -5.19 23.31 8.16
CA ASP A 156 -5.86 24.58 7.86
C ASP A 156 -6.96 24.43 6.79
N SER A 157 -6.79 23.46 5.88
CA SER A 157 -7.78 23.16 4.83
C SER A 157 -9.02 22.41 5.35
N LEU A 158 -8.96 21.87 6.56
CA LEU A 158 -10.00 21.05 7.18
C LEU A 158 -10.82 21.87 8.19
N ASP A 159 -12.07 21.45 8.41
CA ASP A 159 -12.90 22.08 9.43
C ASP A 159 -12.35 21.84 10.84
N ALA A 160 -12.27 22.89 11.65
CA ALA A 160 -11.66 22.85 12.98
C ALA A 160 -12.35 21.85 13.93
N SER A 161 -13.67 21.63 13.76
CA SER A 161 -14.41 20.63 14.56
C SER A 161 -13.95 19.20 14.26
N LEU A 162 -13.69 18.87 12.99
CA LEU A 162 -13.19 17.55 12.57
C LEU A 162 -11.77 17.30 13.08
N VAL A 163 -10.90 18.31 13.03
CA VAL A 163 -9.53 18.21 13.54
C VAL A 163 -9.53 17.91 15.05
N GLN A 164 -10.41 18.57 15.82
CA GLN A 164 -10.57 18.31 17.24
C GLN A 164 -11.09 16.88 17.51
N GLU A 165 -12.10 16.45 16.76
CA GLU A 165 -12.66 15.10 16.85
C GLU A 165 -11.58 14.03 16.59
N TRP A 166 -10.84 14.16 15.48
CA TRP A 166 -9.82 13.18 15.09
C TRP A 166 -8.64 13.17 16.07
N THR A 167 -8.26 14.33 16.60
CA THR A 167 -7.25 14.42 17.67
C THR A 167 -7.67 13.68 18.93
N ALA A 168 -8.95 13.79 19.32
CA ALA A 168 -9.48 13.08 20.47
C ALA A 168 -9.52 11.57 20.23
N GLN A 169 -9.93 11.13 19.02
CA GLN A 169 -9.91 9.72 18.64
C GLN A 169 -8.49 9.13 18.65
N GLU A 170 -7.51 9.87 18.14
CA GLU A 170 -6.10 9.46 18.17
C GLU A 170 -5.58 9.29 19.58
N ARG A 171 -5.86 10.24 20.47
CA ARG A 171 -5.44 10.14 21.88
C ARG A 171 -5.95 8.87 22.54
N VAL A 172 -7.23 8.56 22.36
CA VAL A 172 -7.84 7.34 22.90
C VAL A 172 -7.21 6.08 22.29
N ALA A 173 -6.86 6.12 21.01
CA ALA A 173 -6.21 5.00 20.34
C ALA A 173 -4.78 4.76 20.83
N MET A 174 -4.03 5.83 21.10
CA MET A 174 -2.67 5.75 21.66
C MET A 174 -2.66 5.28 23.11
N GLU A 175 -3.66 5.68 23.92
CA GLU A 175 -3.76 5.21 25.31
C GLU A 175 -4.12 3.73 25.41
N LYS A 176 -5.01 3.24 24.54
CA LYS A 176 -5.50 1.84 24.60
C LYS A 176 -4.65 0.86 23.80
N CYS A 177 -3.94 1.34 22.78
CA CYS A 177 -3.13 0.52 21.87
C CYS A 177 -3.92 -0.65 21.22
N GLY A 178 -3.20 -1.53 20.52
CA GLY A 178 -3.76 -2.74 19.92
C GLY A 178 -4.78 -2.44 18.82
N ASP A 179 -5.97 -3.05 18.91
CA ASP A 179 -7.04 -2.89 17.91
C ASP A 179 -7.51 -1.44 17.74
N HIS A 180 -7.28 -0.58 18.73
CA HIS A 180 -7.65 0.83 18.63
C HIS A 180 -6.77 1.59 17.63
N LEU A 181 -5.56 1.11 17.33
CA LEU A 181 -4.67 1.71 16.32
C LEU A 181 -5.16 1.50 14.89
N ASN A 182 -6.19 0.66 14.67
CA ASN A 182 -6.85 0.52 13.37
C ASN A 182 -7.48 1.84 12.87
N ILE A 183 -7.49 2.90 13.69
CA ILE A 183 -7.79 4.28 13.24
C ILE A 183 -6.88 4.76 12.11
N TYR A 184 -5.69 4.19 11.95
CA TYR A 184 -4.75 4.49 10.86
C TYR A 184 -5.04 3.70 9.58
N GLN A 185 -6.08 2.87 9.53
CA GLN A 185 -6.53 2.18 8.32
C GLN A 185 -7.86 2.77 7.84
N VAL A 186 -8.03 2.83 6.52
CA VAL A 186 -9.29 3.27 5.92
C VAL A 186 -10.32 2.18 6.09
N ARG A 187 -11.38 2.45 6.84
CA ARG A 187 -12.56 1.57 6.91
C ARG A 187 -13.41 1.79 5.66
N LEU A 188 -13.13 1.04 4.61
CA LEU A 188 -14.05 0.95 3.48
C LEU A 188 -15.20 0.04 3.89
N GLU A 189 -16.39 0.59 4.12
CA GLU A 189 -17.61 -0.21 4.11
C GLU A 189 -17.74 -0.83 2.72
N LYS A 190 -17.54 -2.15 2.62
CA LYS A 190 -17.57 -2.84 1.34
C LYS A 190 -18.99 -2.74 0.78
N LEU A 191 -19.15 -1.99 -0.31
CA LEU A 191 -20.40 -1.99 -1.07
C LEU A 191 -20.70 -3.41 -1.54
N PRO A 192 -21.98 -3.81 -1.59
CA PRO A 192 -22.33 -5.17 -1.99
C PRO A 192 -21.89 -5.43 -3.42
N THR A 193 -21.08 -6.48 -3.60
CA THR A 193 -20.58 -6.93 -4.90
C THR A 193 -21.72 -7.42 -5.80
N LEU A 194 -21.48 -7.56 -7.11
CA LEU A 194 -22.49 -8.14 -8.03
C LEU A 194 -22.97 -9.52 -7.56
N ALA A 195 -22.08 -10.32 -6.98
CA ALA A 195 -22.43 -11.62 -6.42
C ALA A 195 -23.39 -11.51 -5.21
N GLU A 196 -23.15 -10.55 -4.32
CA GLU A 196 -24.00 -10.30 -3.15
C GLU A 196 -25.36 -9.71 -3.55
N ILE A 197 -25.39 -8.79 -4.53
CA ILE A 197 -26.64 -8.25 -5.07
C ILE A 197 -27.43 -9.35 -5.77
N ARG A 198 -26.77 -10.22 -6.57
CA ARG A 198 -27.42 -11.38 -7.19
C ARG A 198 -28.04 -12.30 -6.14
N LEU A 199 -27.34 -12.59 -5.05
CA LEU A 199 -27.86 -13.44 -3.97
C LEU A 199 -29.10 -12.81 -3.32
N LYS A 200 -29.05 -11.51 -3.00
CA LYS A 200 -30.20 -10.77 -2.46
C LYS A 200 -31.40 -10.82 -3.40
N LEU A 201 -31.19 -10.62 -4.71
CA LEU A 201 -32.25 -10.64 -5.71
C LEU A 201 -32.87 -12.03 -5.87
N LEU A 202 -32.05 -13.10 -5.89
CA LEU A 202 -32.54 -14.48 -5.94
C LEU A 202 -33.35 -14.84 -4.68
N GLU A 203 -32.91 -14.44 -3.50
CA GLU A 203 -33.68 -14.64 -2.26
C GLU A 203 -35.02 -13.92 -2.30
N THR A 204 -35.08 -12.73 -2.89
CA THR A 204 -36.35 -12.01 -3.06
C THR A 204 -37.27 -12.67 -4.09
N GLU A 205 -36.76 -13.18 -5.21
CA GLU A 205 -37.56 -13.92 -6.21
C GLU A 205 -38.18 -15.20 -5.59
N VAL A 206 -37.40 -15.96 -4.81
CA VAL A 206 -37.87 -17.17 -4.13
C VAL A 206 -38.98 -16.86 -3.10
N ARG A 207 -38.84 -15.77 -2.33
CA ARG A 207 -39.84 -15.37 -1.32
C ARG A 207 -41.17 -14.92 -1.91
N HIS A 208 -41.16 -14.32 -3.11
CA HIS A 208 -42.37 -13.82 -3.77
C HIS A 208 -43.08 -14.89 -4.62
N GLY A 209 -42.57 -16.13 -4.66
CA GLY A 209 -43.21 -17.25 -5.38
C GLY A 209 -43.14 -17.14 -6.92
N ASN A 210 -42.44 -16.14 -7.45
CA ASN A 210 -42.19 -16.00 -8.88
C ASN A 210 -40.92 -16.78 -9.24
N LEU A 211 -41.05 -18.06 -9.61
CA LEU A 211 -39.99 -18.84 -10.27
C LEU A 211 -39.76 -18.38 -11.72
N SER A 212 -39.74 -17.06 -11.95
CA SER A 212 -39.31 -16.49 -13.22
C SER A 212 -37.79 -16.46 -13.18
N GLY A 213 -37.11 -17.20 -14.07
CA GLY A 213 -35.64 -17.22 -14.19
C GLY A 213 -35.01 -15.88 -14.59
N SER A 214 -35.70 -14.76 -14.41
CA SER A 214 -35.35 -13.41 -14.84
C SER A 214 -33.98 -12.94 -14.33
N VAL A 215 -33.69 -13.06 -13.03
CA VAL A 215 -32.38 -12.67 -12.49
C VAL A 215 -31.25 -13.52 -13.10
N SER A 216 -31.47 -14.82 -13.27
CA SER A 216 -30.45 -15.72 -13.83
C SER A 216 -30.21 -15.46 -15.32
N THR A 217 -31.27 -15.25 -16.11
CA THR A 217 -31.17 -14.88 -17.52
C THR A 217 -30.50 -13.52 -17.68
N LEU A 218 -30.90 -12.49 -16.92
CA LEU A 218 -30.24 -11.18 -16.95
C LEU A 218 -28.76 -11.25 -16.57
N THR A 219 -28.41 -12.05 -15.56
CA THR A 219 -27.00 -12.26 -15.18
C THR A 219 -26.22 -12.91 -16.32
N GLU A 220 -26.80 -13.89 -17.03
CA GLU A 220 -26.18 -14.49 -18.22
C GLU A 220 -26.03 -13.46 -19.35
N GLY A 221 -27.03 -12.59 -19.55
CA GLY A 221 -26.94 -11.47 -20.50
C GLY A 221 -25.79 -10.51 -20.21
N LEU A 222 -25.59 -10.13 -18.94
CA LEU A 222 -24.44 -9.33 -18.50
C LEU A 222 -23.11 -10.08 -18.69
N ALA A 223 -23.09 -11.40 -18.47
CA ALA A 223 -21.90 -12.22 -18.67
C ALA A 223 -21.53 -12.37 -20.17
N ILE A 224 -22.54 -12.43 -21.06
CA ILE A 224 -22.35 -12.42 -22.52
C ILE A 224 -21.78 -11.06 -22.95
N GLU A 225 -22.35 -9.95 -22.47
CA GLU A 225 -21.87 -8.60 -22.78
C GLU A 225 -20.41 -8.41 -22.33
N LYS A 226 -20.06 -8.86 -21.11
CA LYS A 226 -18.67 -8.89 -20.64
C LYS A 226 -17.77 -9.73 -21.55
N SER A 227 -18.25 -10.89 -22.03
CA SER A 227 -17.50 -11.77 -22.93
C SER A 227 -17.24 -11.11 -24.29
N GLN A 228 -18.23 -10.39 -24.85
CA GLN A 228 -18.09 -9.61 -26.07
C GLN A 228 -17.01 -8.52 -25.94
N MET A 229 -17.05 -7.75 -24.85
CA MET A 229 -16.04 -6.70 -24.62
C MET A 229 -14.62 -7.26 -24.48
N LEU A 230 -14.47 -8.37 -23.75
CA LEU A 230 -13.18 -9.03 -23.59
C LEU A 230 -12.65 -9.55 -24.94
N LEU A 231 -13.53 -10.08 -25.78
CA LEU A 231 -13.16 -10.55 -27.12
C LEU A 231 -12.78 -9.39 -28.04
N GLN A 232 -13.52 -8.28 -28.01
CA GLN A 232 -13.18 -7.07 -28.76
C GLN A 232 -11.80 -6.51 -28.36
N HIS A 233 -11.52 -6.44 -27.06
CA HIS A 233 -10.21 -6.03 -26.57
C HIS A 233 -9.12 -7.03 -26.97
N HIS A 234 -9.42 -8.34 -26.98
CA HIS A 234 -8.48 -9.36 -27.44
C HIS A 234 -8.16 -9.22 -28.93
N VAL A 235 -9.17 -8.97 -29.77
CA VAL A 235 -9.00 -8.68 -31.21
C VAL A 235 -8.11 -7.45 -31.41
N ALA A 236 -8.39 -6.36 -30.68
CA ALA A 236 -7.59 -5.13 -30.75
C ALA A 236 -6.12 -5.35 -30.32
N SER A 237 -5.86 -6.28 -29.40
CA SER A 237 -4.50 -6.61 -28.95
C SER A 237 -3.69 -7.48 -29.91
N LEU A 238 -4.35 -8.22 -30.82
CA LEU A 238 -3.68 -9.17 -31.72
C LEU A 238 -3.04 -8.48 -32.96
N GLY A 239 -3.43 -7.25 -33.28
CA GLY A 239 -2.87 -6.48 -34.40
C GLY A 239 -3.00 -7.15 -35.78
N SER A 240 -2.32 -6.61 -36.79
CA SER A 240 -2.33 -7.09 -38.18
C SER A 240 -1.62 -8.45 -38.38
N THR A 241 -0.74 -8.85 -37.46
CA THR A 241 0.11 -10.05 -37.57
C THR A 241 -0.35 -11.15 -36.60
N CYS A 242 -1.47 -11.81 -36.91
CA CYS A 242 -2.04 -12.90 -36.10
C CYS A 242 -1.61 -14.29 -36.61
N SER A 243 -1.15 -15.16 -35.70
CA SER A 243 -0.82 -16.57 -36.01
C SER A 243 -2.07 -17.38 -36.34
N VAL A 244 -1.94 -18.44 -37.17
CA VAL A 244 -3.03 -19.36 -37.54
C VAL A 244 -3.68 -19.99 -36.29
N ALA A 245 -2.88 -20.32 -35.27
CA ALA A 245 -3.40 -20.86 -34.01
C ALA A 245 -4.28 -19.86 -33.24
N GLN A 246 -3.86 -18.59 -33.19
CA GLN A 246 -4.62 -17.50 -32.56
C GLN A 246 -5.91 -17.21 -33.34
N LYS A 247 -5.88 -17.32 -34.68
CA LYS A 247 -7.08 -17.19 -35.52
C LYS A 247 -8.10 -18.30 -35.22
N ASN A 248 -7.64 -19.55 -35.08
CA ASN A 248 -8.52 -20.67 -34.73
C ASN A 248 -9.12 -20.51 -33.33
N GLU A 249 -8.32 -20.11 -32.33
CA GLU A 249 -8.82 -19.85 -30.97
C GLU A 249 -9.87 -18.74 -30.95
N LEU A 250 -9.64 -17.67 -31.72
CA LEU A 250 -10.58 -16.57 -31.85
C LEU A 250 -11.90 -17.04 -32.46
N LEU A 251 -11.86 -17.80 -33.55
CA LEU A 251 -13.06 -18.39 -34.18
C LEU A 251 -13.82 -19.32 -33.24
N ASP A 252 -13.14 -20.13 -32.43
CA ASP A 252 -13.78 -20.99 -31.44
C ASP A 252 -14.45 -20.18 -30.32
N ARG A 253 -13.82 -19.10 -29.86
CA ARG A 253 -14.43 -18.18 -28.89
C ARG A 253 -15.65 -17.48 -29.48
N ARG A 254 -15.61 -17.06 -30.75
CA ARG A 254 -16.75 -16.47 -31.47
C ARG A 254 -17.93 -17.44 -31.55
N ARG A 255 -17.71 -18.66 -32.03
CA ARG A 255 -18.77 -19.68 -32.14
C ARG A 255 -19.44 -19.98 -30.81
N LYS A 256 -18.65 -20.09 -29.73
CA LYS A 256 -19.18 -20.28 -28.37
C LYS A 256 -20.02 -19.08 -27.92
N LEU A 257 -19.60 -17.87 -28.26
CA LEU A 257 -20.31 -16.66 -27.90
C LEU A 257 -21.61 -16.51 -28.70
N GLU A 258 -21.60 -16.80 -29.99
CA GLU A 258 -22.79 -16.83 -30.86
C GLU A 258 -23.82 -17.87 -30.39
N ALA A 259 -23.36 -19.06 -30.00
CA ALA A 259 -24.23 -20.08 -29.39
C ALA A 259 -24.85 -19.61 -28.06
N ARG A 260 -24.10 -18.87 -27.24
CA ARG A 260 -24.63 -18.26 -26.00
C ARG A 260 -25.62 -17.14 -26.28
N ILE A 261 -25.34 -16.28 -27.27
CA ILE A 261 -26.24 -15.19 -27.68
C ILE A 261 -27.57 -15.73 -28.20
N THR A 262 -27.54 -16.73 -29.07
CA THR A 262 -28.75 -17.37 -29.62
C THR A 262 -29.57 -18.05 -28.51
N ALA A 263 -28.93 -18.80 -27.62
CA ALA A 263 -29.60 -19.40 -26.46
C ALA A 263 -30.23 -18.34 -25.54
N TYR A 264 -29.51 -17.26 -25.27
CA TYR A 264 -29.99 -16.14 -24.45
C TYR A 264 -31.19 -15.41 -25.11
N LYS A 265 -31.11 -15.11 -26.41
CA LYS A 265 -32.20 -14.46 -27.15
C LYS A 265 -33.52 -15.25 -27.07
N ASN A 266 -33.43 -16.57 -27.19
CA ASN A 266 -34.59 -17.47 -27.07
C ASN A 266 -35.18 -17.49 -25.65
N GLN A 267 -34.36 -17.39 -24.61
CA GLN A 267 -34.84 -17.32 -23.23
C GLN A 267 -35.45 -15.94 -22.92
N MET A 268 -34.82 -14.87 -23.41
CA MET A 268 -35.23 -13.51 -23.11
C MET A 268 -36.52 -13.11 -23.85
N SER A 269 -36.73 -13.60 -25.08
CA SER A 269 -37.98 -13.37 -25.83
C SER A 269 -39.20 -13.91 -25.10
N VAL A 270 -39.07 -15.09 -24.46
CA VAL A 270 -40.13 -15.72 -23.65
C VAL A 270 -40.41 -14.91 -22.39
N ILE A 271 -39.37 -14.40 -21.72
CA ILE A 271 -39.49 -13.64 -20.47
C ILE A 271 -40.08 -12.24 -20.71
N MET A 272 -39.67 -11.55 -21.78
CA MET A 272 -40.12 -10.19 -22.12
C MET A 272 -41.39 -10.14 -22.97
N LYS A 273 -41.91 -11.29 -23.42
CA LYS A 273 -43.09 -11.40 -24.32
C LYS A 273 -42.99 -10.47 -25.54
N LEU A 274 -41.84 -10.49 -26.21
CA LEU A 274 -41.59 -9.64 -27.39
C LEU A 274 -42.26 -10.24 -28.63
N ASP A 275 -43.11 -9.47 -29.32
CA ASP A 275 -43.61 -9.83 -30.65
C ASP A 275 -42.50 -9.65 -31.72
N ASP A 276 -42.57 -10.40 -32.83
CA ASP A 276 -41.56 -10.42 -33.91
C ASP A 276 -41.21 -9.00 -34.45
N ASP A 277 -42.17 -8.07 -34.47
CA ASP A 277 -41.97 -6.69 -34.92
C ASP A 277 -41.06 -5.85 -34.00
N THR A 278 -40.93 -6.24 -32.72
CA THR A 278 -40.06 -5.56 -31.75
C THR A 278 -38.58 -5.94 -31.89
N GLN A 279 -38.27 -7.10 -32.48
CA GLN A 279 -36.90 -7.56 -32.75
C GLN A 279 -36.19 -6.70 -33.79
N TRP A 280 -36.92 -6.16 -34.77
CA TRP A 280 -36.37 -5.37 -35.88
C TRP A 280 -36.23 -3.86 -35.59
N SER A 281 -36.77 -3.38 -34.47
CA SER A 281 -36.77 -1.95 -34.11
C SER A 281 -35.74 -1.59 -33.03
N ILE A 282 -34.59 -2.27 -33.02
CA ILE A 282 -33.40 -1.80 -32.30
C ILE A 282 -32.86 -0.63 -33.12
N GLN A 283 -32.89 0.60 -32.60
CA GLN A 283 -32.35 1.74 -33.33
C GLN A 283 -30.84 1.54 -33.59
N ASP A 284 -30.46 1.56 -34.87
CA ASP A 284 -29.14 1.98 -35.35
C ASP A 284 -28.94 3.47 -34.97
N GLY A 285 -28.66 3.71 -33.69
CA GLY A 285 -28.43 5.04 -33.13
C GLY A 285 -26.96 5.23 -32.78
N ASN A 286 -26.25 6.00 -33.62
CA ASN A 286 -24.94 6.63 -33.47
C ASN A 286 -23.88 5.94 -32.56
N THR A 287 -22.82 5.48 -33.21
CA THR A 287 -21.51 5.07 -32.69
C THR A 287 -20.71 6.23 -32.06
N ALA A 288 -21.31 7.01 -31.16
CA ALA A 288 -20.67 8.20 -30.58
C ALA A 288 -20.01 8.00 -29.20
N ASP A 289 -20.24 6.88 -28.51
CA ASP A 289 -19.78 6.65 -27.12
C ASP A 289 -18.66 5.60 -26.97
N MET A 290 -18.10 5.10 -28.07
CA MET A 290 -16.85 4.34 -28.04
C MET A 290 -15.67 5.31 -27.97
N ASP A 291 -14.70 5.02 -27.10
CA ASP A 291 -13.47 5.80 -26.94
C ASP A 291 -12.86 6.15 -28.31
N PRO A 292 -12.57 7.44 -28.60
CA PRO A 292 -12.06 7.86 -29.91
C PRO A 292 -10.79 7.13 -30.35
N GLN A 293 -10.02 6.56 -29.42
CA GLN A 293 -8.83 5.76 -29.75
C GLN A 293 -9.16 4.35 -30.27
N VAL A 294 -10.32 3.77 -29.91
CA VAL A 294 -10.81 2.49 -30.47
C VAL A 294 -11.47 2.72 -31.84
N ALA A 295 -12.09 3.89 -32.04
CA ALA A 295 -12.70 4.26 -33.32
C ALA A 295 -11.67 4.64 -34.39
N LYS A 296 -10.54 5.28 -34.01
CA LYS A 296 -9.49 5.69 -34.97
C LYS A 296 -8.76 4.53 -35.65
N SER A 297 -8.83 3.30 -35.12
CA SER A 297 -8.32 2.12 -35.84
C SER A 297 -9.35 1.49 -36.78
N SER A 298 -10.63 1.87 -36.70
CA SER A 298 -11.71 1.19 -37.41
C SER A 298 -11.91 1.70 -38.84
N ASP A 299 -11.82 3.01 -39.07
CA ASP A 299 -12.05 3.59 -40.41
C ASP A 299 -10.82 3.42 -41.33
N ASP A 300 -9.60 3.52 -40.79
CA ASP A 300 -8.37 3.42 -41.59
C ASP A 300 -7.98 1.96 -41.94
N LEU A 301 -8.58 0.94 -41.31
CA LEU A 301 -8.27 -0.49 -41.57
C LEU A 301 -9.28 -1.19 -42.48
N ALA A 302 -10.47 -0.63 -42.67
CA ALA A 302 -11.50 -1.20 -43.53
C ALA A 302 -11.18 -1.07 -45.03
N GLU A 303 -10.29 -0.13 -45.40
CA GLU A 303 -9.97 0.19 -46.80
C GLU A 303 -8.88 -0.72 -47.40
N TYR A 304 -8.21 -1.57 -46.61
CA TYR A 304 -7.02 -2.32 -47.06
C TYR A 304 -7.10 -3.87 -46.99
N TYR A 305 -8.09 -4.48 -46.31
CA TYR A 305 -8.20 -5.95 -46.25
C TYR A 305 -9.65 -6.48 -46.37
N PRO A 306 -9.98 -7.26 -47.42
CA PRO A 306 -11.30 -7.88 -47.64
C PRO A 306 -11.47 -9.21 -46.87
N ASP A 307 -11.01 -9.26 -45.62
CA ASP A 307 -10.87 -10.50 -44.85
C ASP A 307 -11.90 -10.48 -43.70
N GLU A 308 -13.01 -11.24 -43.85
CA GLU A 308 -14.18 -11.28 -42.95
C GLU A 308 -13.88 -11.55 -41.46
N TRP A 309 -12.66 -11.97 -41.11
CA TRP A 309 -12.29 -12.26 -39.73
C TRP A 309 -12.11 -11.00 -38.85
N LEU A 310 -11.95 -9.81 -39.45
CA LEU A 310 -11.76 -8.56 -38.71
C LEU A 310 -13.08 -7.86 -38.30
N VAL A 311 -14.25 -8.42 -38.64
CA VAL A 311 -15.54 -7.82 -38.28
C VAL A 311 -15.70 -7.84 -36.76
N LEU A 312 -15.81 -6.64 -36.17
CA LEU A 312 -16.17 -6.46 -34.76
C LEU A 312 -17.58 -6.99 -34.54
N GLU A 313 -17.75 -7.90 -33.58
CA GLU A 313 -19.06 -8.37 -33.15
C GLU A 313 -19.84 -7.20 -32.53
N LYS A 314 -20.70 -6.57 -33.33
CA LYS A 314 -21.55 -5.44 -32.94
C LYS A 314 -22.97 -5.88 -32.55
N GLU A 315 -23.24 -7.18 -32.49
CA GLU A 315 -24.56 -7.69 -32.15
C GLU A 315 -24.88 -7.39 -30.68
N ARG A 316 -25.72 -6.36 -30.45
CA ARG A 316 -26.12 -5.96 -29.09
C ARG A 316 -26.96 -7.06 -28.43
N VAL A 317 -26.56 -7.46 -27.23
CA VAL A 317 -27.35 -8.34 -26.37
C VAL A 317 -28.64 -7.62 -25.98
N THR A 318 -29.79 -8.26 -26.21
CA THR A 318 -31.11 -7.73 -25.87
C THR A 318 -31.30 -7.71 -24.35
N LEU A 319 -30.98 -6.58 -23.72
CA LEU A 319 -31.26 -6.28 -22.31
C LEU A 319 -32.32 -5.18 -22.20
N PRO A 320 -33.06 -5.06 -21.09
CA PRO A 320 -34.01 -3.96 -20.90
C PRO A 320 -33.40 -2.58 -21.19
N SER A 321 -32.14 -2.35 -20.81
CA SER A 321 -31.38 -1.13 -21.07
C SER A 321 -30.99 -0.90 -22.54
N SER A 322 -31.14 -1.91 -23.40
CA SER A 322 -30.88 -1.81 -24.85
C SER A 322 -32.11 -1.40 -25.67
N LEU A 323 -33.30 -1.37 -25.03
CA LEU A 323 -34.55 -0.97 -25.67
C LEU A 323 -34.65 0.55 -25.81
N ALA A 324 -35.37 1.00 -26.84
CA ALA A 324 -35.61 2.42 -27.05
C ALA A 324 -36.39 3.06 -25.88
N PRO A 325 -36.15 4.36 -25.56
CA PRO A 325 -36.87 5.07 -24.50
C PRO A 325 -38.40 4.92 -24.66
N GLY A 326 -39.11 4.62 -23.58
CA GLY A 326 -40.57 4.41 -23.59
C GLY A 326 -41.05 3.02 -24.01
N LYS A 327 -40.18 2.12 -24.52
CA LYS A 327 -40.58 0.71 -24.78
C LYS A 327 -40.73 -0.11 -23.50
N VAL A 328 -39.97 0.22 -22.45
CA VAL A 328 -40.05 -0.44 -21.12
C VAL A 328 -41.44 -0.28 -20.50
N GLU A 329 -42.00 0.93 -20.56
CA GLU A 329 -43.35 1.27 -20.09
C GLU A 329 -44.43 0.60 -20.95
N ARG A 330 -44.27 0.64 -22.29
CA ARG A 330 -45.22 0.04 -23.23
C ARG A 330 -45.32 -1.49 -23.13
N LEU A 331 -44.22 -2.16 -22.81
CA LEU A 331 -44.16 -3.62 -22.66
C LEU A 331 -44.39 -4.06 -21.19
N SER A 332 -44.60 -3.12 -20.27
CA SER A 332 -44.78 -3.37 -18.83
C SER A 332 -43.67 -4.25 -18.21
N ILE A 333 -42.42 -4.06 -18.64
CA ILE A 333 -41.23 -4.82 -18.18
C ILE A 333 -40.44 -4.08 -17.08
N GLU A 334 -41.09 -3.15 -16.37
CA GLU A 334 -40.50 -2.28 -15.35
C GLU A 334 -39.79 -3.07 -14.24
N LEU A 335 -40.39 -4.18 -13.79
CA LEU A 335 -39.80 -5.05 -12.76
C LEU A 335 -38.49 -5.69 -13.22
N ILE A 336 -38.41 -6.10 -14.49
CA ILE A 336 -37.20 -6.71 -15.08
C ILE A 336 -36.12 -5.63 -15.29
N ALA A 337 -36.54 -4.43 -15.69
CA ALA A 337 -35.66 -3.27 -15.82
C ALA A 337 -35.07 -2.84 -14.46
N MET A 338 -35.85 -2.91 -13.37
CA MET A 338 -35.37 -2.66 -12.00
C MET A 338 -34.34 -3.69 -11.56
N VAL A 339 -34.58 -4.98 -11.84
CA VAL A 339 -33.62 -6.06 -11.57
C VAL A 339 -32.32 -5.85 -12.35
N GLU A 340 -32.40 -5.46 -13.63
CA GLU A 340 -31.20 -5.10 -14.40
C GLU A 340 -30.48 -3.91 -13.76
N ALA A 341 -31.19 -2.85 -13.36
CA ALA A 341 -30.58 -1.67 -12.74
C ALA A 341 -29.80 -2.03 -11.46
N GLU A 342 -30.34 -2.88 -10.59
CA GLU A 342 -29.63 -3.34 -9.38
C GLU A 342 -28.40 -4.18 -9.73
N LEU A 343 -28.48 -5.08 -10.72
CA LEU A 343 -27.32 -5.84 -11.18
C LEU A 343 -26.24 -4.93 -11.80
N ARG A 344 -26.64 -3.87 -12.51
CA ARG A 344 -25.72 -2.86 -13.06
C ARG A 344 -25.03 -2.04 -11.97
N LYS A 345 -25.68 -1.78 -10.83
CA LYS A 345 -25.03 -1.16 -9.65
C LYS A 345 -23.89 -2.04 -9.13
N GLY A 346 -24.14 -3.34 -8.99
CA GLY A 346 -23.11 -4.32 -8.62
C GLY A 346 -21.97 -4.40 -9.65
N GLN A 347 -22.30 -4.30 -10.94
CA GLN A 347 -21.29 -4.27 -12.00
C GLN A 347 -20.40 -3.02 -11.91
N VAL A 348 -20.97 -1.87 -11.54
CA VAL A 348 -20.21 -0.63 -11.31
C VAL A 348 -19.26 -0.79 -10.14
N THR A 349 -19.73 -1.32 -9.00
CA THR A 349 -18.87 -1.51 -7.81
C THR A 349 -17.73 -2.47 -8.07
N ASP A 350 -18.01 -3.62 -8.70
CA ASP A 350 -16.99 -4.62 -9.05
C ASP A 350 -15.98 -4.07 -10.06
N SER A 351 -16.43 -3.28 -11.05
CA SER A 351 -15.55 -2.67 -12.06
C SER A 351 -14.63 -1.61 -11.44
N LEU A 352 -15.14 -0.83 -10.49
CA LEU A 352 -14.33 0.16 -9.77
C LEU A 352 -13.35 -0.50 -8.81
N GLU A 353 -13.73 -1.56 -8.10
CA GLU A 353 -12.81 -2.34 -7.25
C GLU A 353 -11.70 -2.98 -8.09
N SER A 354 -12.06 -3.62 -9.21
CA SER A 354 -11.08 -4.22 -10.13
C SER A 354 -10.16 -3.18 -10.78
N LEU A 355 -10.68 -1.98 -11.09
CA LEU A 355 -9.87 -0.86 -11.58
C LEU A 355 -8.87 -0.39 -10.52
N ARG A 356 -9.30 -0.23 -9.27
CA ARG A 356 -8.42 0.14 -8.14
C ARG A 356 -7.32 -0.90 -7.94
N LEU A 357 -7.64 -2.19 -8.01
CA LEU A 357 -6.67 -3.28 -7.90
C LEU A 357 -5.66 -3.26 -9.05
N ALA A 358 -6.09 -3.13 -10.30
CA ALA A 358 -5.20 -3.07 -11.46
C ALA A 358 -4.26 -1.85 -11.41
N LEU A 359 -4.75 -0.69 -10.96
CA LEU A 359 -3.93 0.50 -10.73
C LEU A 359 -2.95 0.29 -9.55
N GLY A 360 -3.38 -0.41 -8.51
CA GLY A 360 -2.53 -0.86 -7.40
C GLY A 360 -1.39 -1.76 -7.87
N GLU A 361 -1.69 -2.80 -8.64
CA GLU A 361 -0.69 -3.73 -9.19
C GLU A 361 0.27 -3.05 -10.18
N LYS A 362 -0.25 -2.18 -11.05
CA LYS A 362 0.56 -1.31 -11.92
C LYS A 362 1.59 -0.53 -11.10
N SER A 363 1.14 0.06 -10.00
CA SER A 363 2.00 0.86 -9.14
C SER A 363 3.04 0.04 -8.40
N LEU A 364 2.67 -1.18 -7.96
CA LEU A 364 3.58 -2.12 -7.33
C LEU A 364 4.68 -2.56 -8.31
N CYS A 365 4.31 -2.95 -9.53
CA CYS A 365 5.23 -3.35 -10.59
C CYS A 365 6.22 -2.23 -10.98
N PHE A 366 5.75 -0.98 -11.03
CA PHE A 366 6.63 0.18 -11.24
C PHE A 366 7.69 0.29 -10.14
N ARG A 367 7.34 -0.07 -8.90
CA ARG A 367 8.26 0.02 -7.76
C ARG A 367 9.21 -1.16 -7.65
N THR A 368 8.71 -2.39 -7.77
CA THR A 368 9.49 -3.60 -7.52
C THR A 368 10.32 -4.00 -8.73
N GLU A 369 9.81 -3.79 -9.94
CA GLU A 369 10.43 -4.28 -11.17
C GLU A 369 11.10 -3.15 -11.96
N VAL A 370 10.43 -2.01 -12.20
CA VAL A 370 11.03 -0.94 -13.02
C VAL A 370 12.17 -0.22 -12.32
N ARG A 371 12.00 0.15 -11.04
CA ARG A 371 13.06 0.87 -10.30
C ARG A 371 14.27 0.00 -9.98
N ASN A 372 14.08 -1.31 -9.82
CA ASN A 372 15.14 -2.25 -9.47
C ASN A 372 15.75 -2.93 -10.71
N ALA A 373 15.21 -2.69 -11.91
CA ALA A 373 15.75 -3.23 -13.14
C ALA A 373 17.11 -2.61 -13.46
N ASN A 374 18.14 -3.44 -13.45
CA ASN A 374 19.53 -3.06 -13.71
C ASN A 374 20.02 -3.47 -15.11
N THR A 375 19.23 -4.25 -15.86
CA THR A 375 19.53 -4.64 -17.24
C THR A 375 18.41 -4.24 -18.20
N GLN A 376 18.77 -3.96 -19.46
CA GLN A 376 17.81 -3.61 -20.50
C GLN A 376 16.67 -4.63 -20.63
N ARG A 377 16.97 -5.93 -20.46
CA ARG A 377 15.98 -7.01 -20.52
C ARG A 377 15.01 -6.99 -19.34
N THR A 378 15.49 -6.75 -18.12
CA THR A 378 14.63 -6.62 -16.94
C THR A 378 13.78 -5.35 -17.00
N THR A 379 14.34 -4.26 -17.52
CA THR A 379 13.61 -3.00 -17.71
C THR A 379 12.49 -3.19 -18.73
N HIS A 380 12.76 -3.82 -19.88
CA HIS A 380 11.73 -4.10 -20.88
C HIS A 380 10.60 -4.97 -20.33
N ARG A 381 10.93 -6.04 -19.59
CA ARG A 381 9.92 -6.90 -18.95
C ARG A 381 9.05 -6.16 -17.92
N ALA A 382 9.67 -5.30 -17.12
CA ALA A 382 8.95 -4.50 -16.14
C ALA A 382 8.00 -3.49 -16.81
N TRP A 383 8.42 -2.89 -17.92
CA TRP A 383 7.55 -2.04 -18.75
C TRP A 383 6.45 -2.84 -19.47
N ASP A 384 6.73 -4.05 -19.95
CA ASP A 384 5.72 -4.96 -20.52
C ASP A 384 4.63 -5.27 -19.48
N ASN A 385 5.01 -5.51 -18.23
CA ASN A 385 4.08 -5.73 -17.13
C ASN A 385 3.26 -4.48 -16.80
N ILE A 386 3.85 -3.28 -16.81
CA ILE A 386 3.09 -2.03 -16.67
C ILE A 386 2.07 -1.87 -17.79
N HIS A 387 2.47 -2.11 -19.04
CA HIS A 387 1.56 -2.04 -20.19
C HIS A 387 0.42 -3.06 -20.07
N LYS A 388 0.70 -4.24 -19.52
CA LYS A 388 -0.31 -5.24 -19.21
C LYS A 388 -1.33 -4.71 -18.19
N PHE A 389 -0.88 -4.18 -17.05
CA PHE A 389 -1.79 -3.62 -16.03
C PHE A 389 -2.55 -2.39 -16.54
N ASP A 390 -1.94 -1.56 -17.37
CA ASP A 390 -2.62 -0.46 -18.05
C ASP A 390 -3.72 -0.95 -18.99
N SER A 391 -3.46 -2.02 -19.75
CA SER A 391 -4.48 -2.64 -20.59
C SER A 391 -5.64 -3.21 -19.76
N GLU A 392 -5.36 -3.76 -18.57
CA GLU A 392 -6.37 -4.29 -17.66
C GLU A 392 -7.21 -3.17 -17.04
N ALA A 393 -6.59 -2.09 -16.59
CA ALA A 393 -7.28 -0.92 -16.07
C ALA A 393 -8.22 -0.30 -17.14
N ARG A 394 -7.79 -0.23 -18.40
CA ARG A 394 -8.64 0.23 -19.52
C ARG A 394 -9.85 -0.69 -19.76
N LYS A 395 -9.69 -2.01 -19.64
CA LYS A 395 -10.82 -2.96 -19.72
C LYS A 395 -11.86 -2.67 -18.65
N TYR A 396 -11.44 -2.48 -17.39
CA TYR A 396 -12.35 -2.19 -16.29
C TYR A 396 -13.05 -0.83 -16.44
N ARG A 397 -12.36 0.19 -16.97
CA ARG A 397 -12.99 1.48 -17.34
C ARG A 397 -14.06 1.31 -18.42
N ALA A 398 -13.82 0.51 -19.45
CA ALA A 398 -14.81 0.26 -20.50
C ALA A 398 -16.06 -0.41 -19.92
N MET A 399 -15.89 -1.43 -19.07
CA MET A 399 -17.00 -2.10 -18.38
C MET A 399 -17.79 -1.14 -17.48
N TYR A 400 -17.09 -0.26 -16.75
CA TYR A 400 -17.71 0.80 -15.95
C TYR A 400 -18.54 1.76 -16.81
N ARG A 401 -17.99 2.26 -17.92
CA ARG A 401 -18.69 3.18 -18.84
C ARG A 401 -19.93 2.53 -19.43
N GLN A 402 -19.85 1.26 -19.83
CA GLN A 402 -20.99 0.53 -20.35
C GLN A 402 -22.10 0.39 -19.29
N ALA A 403 -21.76 -0.02 -18.07
CA ALA A 403 -22.73 -0.14 -16.98
C ALA A 403 -23.38 1.21 -16.65
N CYS A 404 -22.61 2.30 -16.64
CA CYS A 404 -23.14 3.66 -16.48
C CYS A 404 -24.07 4.07 -17.63
N SER A 405 -23.73 3.75 -18.87
CA SER A 405 -24.59 4.02 -20.03
C SER A 405 -25.92 3.26 -19.94
N ALA A 406 -25.89 2.01 -19.46
CA ALA A 406 -27.08 1.19 -19.27
C ALA A 406 -27.98 1.78 -18.16
N LEU A 407 -27.39 2.20 -17.03
CA LEU A 407 -28.12 2.86 -15.94
C LEU A 407 -28.77 4.18 -16.39
N ARG A 408 -28.06 4.99 -17.19
CA ARG A 408 -28.61 6.24 -17.78
C ARG A 408 -29.80 5.96 -18.70
N ARG A 409 -29.79 4.86 -19.46
CA ARG A 409 -30.90 4.47 -20.34
C ARG A 409 -32.12 3.95 -19.58
N LEU A 410 -31.92 3.26 -18.46
CA LEU A 410 -33.02 2.71 -17.66
C LEU A 410 -33.82 3.78 -16.91
N SER A 411 -33.22 4.94 -16.56
CA SER A 411 -33.89 6.07 -15.89
C SER A 411 -34.57 5.76 -14.54
N ILE A 412 -34.24 4.63 -13.89
CA ILE A 412 -34.92 4.15 -12.67
C ILE A 412 -34.41 4.85 -11.40
N ASN A 413 -33.16 5.33 -11.37
CA ASN A 413 -32.56 5.94 -10.19
C ASN A 413 -31.68 7.15 -10.55
N PRO A 414 -32.26 8.33 -10.77
CA PRO A 414 -31.55 9.52 -11.23
C PRO A 414 -30.54 10.06 -10.20
N GLU A 415 -30.82 9.89 -8.90
CA GLU A 415 -29.93 10.32 -7.82
C GLU A 415 -28.63 9.51 -7.80
N TYR A 416 -28.71 8.19 -7.93
CA TYR A 416 -27.52 7.33 -8.02
C TYR A 416 -26.71 7.63 -9.28
N VAL A 417 -27.37 7.84 -10.43
CA VAL A 417 -26.68 8.14 -11.70
C VAL A 417 -25.93 9.48 -11.63
N ALA A 418 -26.42 10.46 -10.86
CA ALA A 418 -25.73 11.73 -10.66
C ALA A 418 -24.41 11.60 -9.87
N THR A 419 -24.22 10.53 -9.10
CA THR A 419 -22.96 10.27 -8.37
C THR A 419 -21.86 9.67 -9.27
N LEU A 420 -22.23 9.13 -10.44
CA LEU A 420 -21.32 8.48 -11.37
C LEU A 420 -20.66 9.50 -12.30
N HIS A 421 -19.34 9.68 -12.17
CA HIS A 421 -18.56 10.58 -13.02
C HIS A 421 -17.83 9.78 -14.12
N ASP A 422 -17.36 10.46 -15.17
CA ASP A 422 -16.52 9.81 -16.18
C ASP A 422 -15.08 9.62 -15.65
N ILE A 423 -14.42 8.56 -16.11
CA ILE A 423 -13.02 8.28 -15.79
C ILE A 423 -12.21 8.76 -16.99
N THR A 424 -11.26 9.66 -16.78
CA THR A 424 -10.41 10.26 -17.82
C THR A 424 -9.04 9.57 -17.88
N ASP A 425 -8.27 9.80 -18.95
CA ASP A 425 -6.91 9.25 -19.08
C ASP A 425 -5.95 9.80 -18.01
N ASP A 426 -6.20 11.02 -17.54
CA ASP A 426 -5.43 11.64 -16.47
C ASP A 426 -5.60 10.90 -15.13
N ASP A 427 -6.72 10.22 -14.92
CA ASP A 427 -6.96 9.45 -13.70
C ASP A 427 -6.17 8.12 -13.63
N PHE A 428 -5.51 7.73 -14.72
CA PHE A 428 -4.57 6.60 -14.77
C PHE A 428 -3.14 6.99 -14.38
N LYS A 429 -2.90 8.29 -14.15
CA LYS A 429 -1.64 8.76 -13.58
C LYS A 429 -1.56 8.25 -12.14
N VAL A 430 -0.51 7.50 -11.87
CA VAL A 430 -0.25 6.83 -10.61
C VAL A 430 -0.01 7.89 -9.53
N ALA A 431 -1.06 8.27 -8.79
CA ALA A 431 -0.90 9.17 -7.65
C ALA A 431 -0.08 8.47 -6.57
N GLY A 432 1.05 9.07 -6.17
CA GLY A 432 2.03 8.45 -5.28
C GLY A 432 1.44 7.95 -3.95
N ASP A 433 0.36 8.59 -3.49
CA ASP A 433 -0.28 8.35 -2.19
C ASP A 433 -1.10 7.03 -2.13
N LEU A 434 -1.56 6.49 -3.26
CA LEU A 434 -2.37 5.26 -3.30
C LEU A 434 -1.57 3.96 -3.36
N THR A 435 -0.27 4.09 -3.60
CA THR A 435 0.51 2.99 -4.18
C THR A 435 1.27 2.16 -3.15
N ASP A 436 1.44 2.69 -1.93
CA ASP A 436 1.99 1.93 -0.83
C ASP A 436 1.81 2.64 0.52
N GLU A 437 0.98 2.07 1.38
CA GLU A 437 0.88 2.45 2.80
C GLU A 437 2.22 2.27 3.54
N ARG A 438 3.15 1.49 2.97
CA ARG A 438 4.47 1.12 3.49
C ARG A 438 5.63 1.86 2.79
N ARG A 439 5.36 2.93 2.01
CA ARG A 439 6.39 3.73 1.32
C ARG A 439 7.06 4.78 2.20
N PHE A 440 8.35 4.98 1.98
CA PHE A 440 9.06 6.21 2.34
C PHE A 440 8.75 7.37 1.36
N GLY A 441 8.60 8.58 1.91
CA GLY A 441 8.53 9.85 1.18
C GLY A 441 7.22 10.11 0.42
N GLN A 442 6.10 10.31 1.13
CA GLN A 442 4.82 10.74 0.54
C GLN A 442 4.77 12.28 0.51
N ARG A 443 4.84 12.86 -0.68
CA ARG A 443 4.76 14.30 -0.94
C ARG A 443 3.74 14.51 -2.05
N SER A 444 2.53 14.87 -1.64
CA SER A 444 1.47 15.54 -2.42
C SER A 444 1.14 14.98 -3.81
N ASP A 445 -0.02 14.32 -3.97
CA ASP A 445 -0.81 14.42 -5.21
C ASP A 445 -2.31 14.10 -4.98
N THR A 446 -3.19 14.92 -5.53
CA THR A 446 -4.65 14.79 -5.42
C THR A 446 -5.20 13.55 -6.14
N LEU A 447 -6.00 12.73 -5.44
CA LEU A 447 -6.53 11.47 -5.97
C LEU A 447 -7.78 11.62 -6.88
N PRO A 448 -7.94 10.75 -7.89
CA PRO A 448 -9.15 10.65 -8.72
C PRO A 448 -10.45 10.44 -7.92
N TRP A 449 -11.59 10.84 -8.50
CA TRP A 449 -12.90 10.81 -7.84
C TRP A 449 -13.40 9.40 -7.49
N PHE A 450 -13.02 8.37 -8.24
CA PHE A 450 -13.49 6.99 -7.99
C PHE A 450 -12.82 6.34 -6.77
N TRP A 451 -11.82 6.98 -6.18
CA TRP A 451 -11.35 6.64 -4.82
C TRP A 451 -12.33 7.11 -3.73
N ARG A 452 -13.33 7.92 -4.10
CA ARG A 452 -14.37 8.51 -3.23
C ARG A 452 -15.76 7.90 -3.47
N PHE A 453 -15.89 6.94 -4.39
CA PHE A 453 -17.17 6.38 -4.80
C PHE A 453 -17.66 5.28 -3.84
N GLY A 454 -18.85 5.51 -3.24
CA GLY A 454 -19.51 4.62 -2.29
C GLY A 454 -20.36 5.30 -1.23
N ASP A 455 -20.29 6.64 -1.15
CA ASP A 455 -21.06 7.42 -0.20
C ASP A 455 -22.37 7.94 -0.81
N ALA A 456 -23.51 7.58 -0.22
CA ALA A 456 -24.80 8.15 -0.56
C ALA A 456 -24.89 9.63 -0.12
N VAL A 457 -25.08 10.51 -1.10
CA VAL A 457 -25.75 11.83 -1.07
C VAL A 457 -25.82 12.57 0.27
N ASN A 458 -24.78 13.35 0.56
CA ASN A 458 -24.81 14.74 1.06
C ASN A 458 -23.38 15.15 1.44
N SER A 459 -22.83 16.17 0.76
CA SER A 459 -21.63 16.95 1.15
C SER A 459 -20.52 16.18 1.89
N GLY A 460 -19.65 15.45 1.16
CA GLY A 460 -18.47 14.78 1.73
C GLY A 460 -18.84 13.59 2.63
N GLY A 461 -19.12 12.45 2.02
CA GLY A 461 -19.63 11.29 2.73
C GLY A 461 -18.64 10.58 3.67
N PRO A 462 -19.12 9.55 4.39
CA PRO A 462 -18.36 8.81 5.40
C PRO A 462 -17.03 8.25 4.92
N CYS A 463 -16.94 7.70 3.71
CA CYS A 463 -15.72 7.16 3.13
C CYS A 463 -14.68 8.25 2.85
N MET A 464 -15.12 9.42 2.36
CA MET A 464 -14.19 10.54 2.13
C MET A 464 -13.73 11.17 3.44
N ARG A 465 -14.64 11.31 4.41
CA ARG A 465 -14.30 11.76 5.77
C ARG A 465 -13.31 10.79 6.43
N GLU A 466 -13.52 9.49 6.29
CA GLU A 466 -12.63 8.45 6.79
C GLU A 466 -11.27 8.48 6.09
N PHE A 467 -11.26 8.69 4.78
CA PHE A 467 -10.02 8.86 4.02
C PHE A 467 -9.23 10.10 4.46
N TYR A 468 -9.88 11.27 4.58
CA TYR A 468 -9.24 12.49 5.08
C TYR A 468 -8.77 12.34 6.52
N ARG A 469 -9.55 11.67 7.37
CA ARG A 469 -9.17 11.34 8.75
C ARG A 469 -7.88 10.52 8.78
N VAL A 470 -7.81 9.42 8.03
CA VAL A 470 -6.62 8.55 7.99
C VAL A 470 -5.42 9.28 7.40
N SER A 471 -5.59 10.01 6.30
CA SER A 471 -4.53 10.80 5.67
C SER A 471 -3.99 11.87 6.62
N TRP A 472 -4.87 12.59 7.32
CA TRP A 472 -4.49 13.58 8.32
C TRP A 472 -3.76 12.95 9.51
N LEU A 473 -4.27 11.84 10.06
CA LEU A 473 -3.64 11.10 11.15
C LEU A 473 -2.23 10.59 10.77
N ARG A 474 -2.07 10.03 9.56
CA ARG A 474 -0.77 9.55 9.08
C ARG A 474 0.20 10.69 8.82
N ALA A 475 -0.26 11.82 8.29
CA ALA A 475 0.55 13.03 8.10
C ALA A 475 1.02 13.59 9.45
N LYS A 476 0.12 13.64 10.45
CA LYS A 476 0.44 14.01 11.82
C LYS A 476 1.49 13.09 12.43
N ALA A 477 1.28 11.77 12.36
CA ALA A 477 2.21 10.79 12.90
C ALA A 477 3.60 10.95 12.28
N ARG A 478 3.70 11.14 10.96
CA ARG A 478 4.98 11.38 10.28
C ARG A 478 5.67 12.65 10.77
N TYR A 479 4.92 13.76 10.86
CA TYR A 479 5.47 15.01 11.38
C TYR A 479 5.99 14.84 12.82
N LEU A 480 5.23 14.15 13.67
CA LEU A 480 5.64 13.86 15.04
C LEU A 480 6.90 12.98 15.10
N ARG A 481 7.01 11.92 14.28
CA ARG A 481 8.22 11.07 14.21
C ARG A 481 9.45 11.86 13.79
N TRP A 482 9.34 12.76 12.82
CA TRP A 482 10.46 13.66 12.45
C TRP A 482 10.78 14.68 13.54
N SER A 483 9.77 15.20 14.24
CA SER A 483 9.96 16.11 15.37
C SER A 483 10.67 15.43 16.54
N GLU A 484 10.35 14.17 16.82
CA GLU A 484 11.04 13.33 17.80
C GLU A 484 12.48 13.05 17.36
N GLU A 485 12.69 12.57 16.13
CA GLU A 485 14.03 12.29 15.59
C GLU A 485 14.94 13.52 15.66
N PHE A 486 14.41 14.70 15.34
CA PHE A 486 15.16 15.95 15.43
C PHE A 486 15.68 16.21 16.85
N LYS A 487 14.84 16.00 17.87
CA LYS A 487 15.25 16.12 19.29
C LYS A 487 16.21 15.01 19.70
N PHE A 488 15.95 13.77 19.27
CA PHE A 488 16.82 12.64 19.62
C PHE A 488 18.22 12.81 19.09
N VAL A 489 18.38 13.23 17.83
CA VAL A 489 19.71 13.44 17.24
C VAL A 489 20.48 14.54 17.98
N GLU A 490 19.81 15.59 18.44
CA GLU A 490 20.43 16.62 19.29
C GLU A 490 21.01 16.03 20.58
N TYR A 491 20.21 15.21 21.28
CA TYR A 491 20.67 14.52 22.48
C TYR A 491 21.73 13.45 22.20
N GLU A 492 21.62 12.69 21.10
CA GLU A 492 22.64 11.74 20.66
C GLU A 492 23.99 12.41 20.43
N MET A 493 24.00 13.63 19.86
CA MET A 493 25.22 14.44 19.70
C MET A 493 25.83 14.80 21.05
N GLN A 494 25.01 15.28 22.00
CA GLN A 494 25.47 15.58 23.36
C GLN A 494 26.02 14.32 24.06
N TRP A 495 25.26 13.23 24.06
CA TRP A 495 25.62 11.99 24.73
C TRP A 495 26.91 11.40 24.16
N THR A 496 27.13 11.54 22.85
CA THR A 496 28.37 11.11 22.20
C THR A 496 29.59 11.83 22.76
N VAL A 497 29.53 13.16 22.88
CA VAL A 497 30.64 13.95 23.47
C VAL A 497 30.86 13.55 24.93
N ASN A 498 29.79 13.46 25.72
CA ASN A 498 29.87 13.05 27.12
C ASN A 498 30.45 11.65 27.28
N TRP A 499 30.10 10.72 26.40
CA TRP A 499 30.61 9.36 26.43
C TRP A 499 32.10 9.30 26.06
N PHE A 500 32.56 10.08 25.08
CA PHE A 500 33.99 10.17 24.77
C PHE A 500 34.79 10.76 25.95
N ARG A 501 34.28 11.81 26.60
CA ARG A 501 34.89 12.37 27.83
C ARG A 501 34.89 11.36 28.98
N TRP A 502 33.80 10.63 29.14
CA TRP A 502 33.75 9.57 30.12
C TRP A 502 34.77 8.46 29.83
N LYS A 503 34.97 8.07 28.55
CA LYS A 503 36.01 7.11 28.15
C LYS A 503 37.42 7.61 28.44
N GLU A 504 37.70 8.87 28.17
CA GLU A 504 38.95 9.52 28.59
C GLU A 504 39.16 9.37 30.10
N MET A 505 38.15 9.74 30.91
CA MET A 505 38.19 9.62 32.37
C MET A 505 38.37 8.19 32.87
N GLN A 506 37.78 7.21 32.20
CA GLN A 506 37.98 5.79 32.52
C GLN A 506 39.44 5.37 32.33
N TRP A 507 40.13 5.85 31.29
CA TRP A 507 41.56 5.60 31.11
C TRP A 507 42.42 6.33 32.14
N CYS A 508 42.05 7.57 32.51
CA CYS A 508 42.69 8.26 33.63
C CYS A 508 42.57 7.48 34.94
N GLN A 509 41.40 6.91 35.20
CA GLN A 509 41.16 6.11 36.40
C GLN A 509 41.96 4.81 36.38
N ARG A 510 41.96 4.07 35.27
CA ARG A 510 42.78 2.86 35.12
C ARG A 510 44.26 3.10 35.36
N LEU A 511 44.79 4.25 34.91
CA LEU A 511 46.17 4.61 35.17
C LEU A 511 46.43 4.85 36.67
N ARG A 512 45.50 5.52 37.37
CA ARG A 512 45.60 5.80 38.81
C ARG A 512 45.44 4.56 39.68
N ASP A 513 44.66 3.58 39.23
CA ASP A 513 44.41 2.34 39.99
C ASP A 513 45.61 1.36 39.95
N VAL A 514 46.62 1.62 39.11
CA VAL A 514 47.88 0.85 39.06
C VAL A 514 48.91 1.51 39.97
N GLU A 515 49.38 0.77 40.98
CA GLU A 515 50.42 1.23 41.91
C GLU A 515 51.72 1.61 41.16
N ASP A 516 52.33 2.73 41.56
CA ASP A 516 53.48 3.31 40.85
C ASP A 516 54.72 2.39 40.84
N GLU A 517 54.85 1.48 41.81
CA GLU A 517 55.98 0.55 41.94
C GLU A 517 55.92 -0.62 40.92
N GLU A 518 54.74 -0.95 40.40
CA GLU A 518 54.52 -2.05 39.44
C GLU A 518 54.29 -1.56 38.01
N ARG A 519 54.35 -0.25 37.77
CA ARG A 519 53.90 0.39 36.54
C ARG A 519 54.95 0.37 35.42
N PRO A 520 54.76 -0.43 34.34
CA PRO A 520 55.70 -0.45 33.23
C PRO A 520 55.54 0.81 32.37
N LEU A 521 56.64 1.42 31.94
CA LEU A 521 56.63 2.63 31.06
C LEU A 521 55.75 2.47 29.80
N GLY A 522 55.64 1.26 29.27
CA GLY A 522 54.79 0.96 28.12
C GLY A 522 53.29 1.08 28.42
N LEU A 523 52.87 0.71 29.64
CA LEU A 523 51.47 0.84 30.08
C LEU A 523 51.08 2.30 30.21
N ASP A 524 51.96 3.13 30.76
CA ASP A 524 51.74 4.58 30.89
C ASP A 524 51.58 5.25 29.55
N CYS A 525 52.52 4.99 28.64
CA CYS A 525 52.49 5.51 27.29
C CYS A 525 51.19 5.10 26.57
N TYR A 526 50.76 3.84 26.75
CA TYR A 526 49.51 3.36 26.17
C TYR A 526 48.27 4.04 26.77
N CYS A 527 48.19 4.18 28.11
CA CYS A 527 47.08 4.85 28.77
C CYS A 527 46.98 6.32 28.35
N HIS A 528 48.09 7.04 28.32
CA HIS A 528 48.13 8.42 27.82
C HIS A 528 47.71 8.52 26.35
N LYS A 529 48.16 7.59 25.50
CA LYS A 529 47.71 7.52 24.09
C LYS A 529 46.19 7.33 24.00
N GLN A 530 45.61 6.46 24.83
CA GLN A 530 44.16 6.26 24.86
C GLN A 530 43.42 7.51 25.33
N MET A 531 43.90 8.17 26.40
CA MET A 531 43.33 9.43 26.87
C MET A 531 43.30 10.50 25.77
N VAL A 532 44.43 10.71 25.08
CA VAL A 532 44.54 11.67 23.97
C VAL A 532 43.60 11.30 22.82
N LEU A 533 43.49 10.02 22.48
CA LEU A 533 42.57 9.54 21.44
C LEU A 533 41.11 9.90 21.77
N TRP A 534 40.65 9.61 22.98
CA TRP A 534 39.27 9.89 23.39
C TRP A 534 38.99 11.39 23.55
N SER A 535 39.93 12.17 24.10
CA SER A 535 39.82 13.63 24.14
C SER A 535 39.72 14.20 22.73
N SER A 536 40.59 13.77 21.81
CA SER A 536 40.59 14.26 20.43
C SER A 536 39.27 13.94 19.72
N LEU A 537 38.71 12.75 19.93
CA LEU A 537 37.37 12.40 19.41
C LEU A 537 36.28 13.29 20.01
N ALA A 538 36.34 13.60 21.30
CA ALA A 538 35.39 14.50 21.96
C ALA A 538 35.48 15.94 21.41
N ASP A 539 36.70 16.48 21.29
CA ASP A 539 36.95 17.83 20.75
C ASP A 539 36.48 17.97 19.30
N GLN A 540 36.78 16.96 18.47
CA GLN A 540 36.35 16.92 17.07
C GLN A 540 34.82 16.83 16.96
N ALA A 541 34.19 15.96 17.75
CA ALA A 541 32.73 15.82 17.78
C ALA A 541 32.07 17.12 18.22
N GLN A 542 32.52 17.73 19.33
CA GLN A 542 31.99 18.99 19.84
C GLN A 542 32.09 20.13 18.82
N THR A 543 33.24 20.24 18.14
CA THR A 543 33.45 21.25 17.09
C THR A 543 32.50 21.04 15.91
N LYS A 544 32.41 19.81 15.39
CA LYS A 544 31.52 19.48 14.26
C LYS A 544 30.06 19.72 14.60
N PHE A 545 29.62 19.26 15.76
CA PHE A 545 28.24 19.39 16.19
C PHE A 545 27.86 20.85 16.46
N SER A 546 28.72 21.63 17.13
CA SER A 546 28.45 23.06 17.37
C SER A 546 28.33 23.85 16.06
N ALA A 547 29.16 23.51 15.07
CA ALA A 547 29.07 24.10 13.73
C ALA A 547 27.76 23.72 13.01
N LYS A 548 27.24 22.51 13.25
CA LYS A 548 25.98 22.03 12.66
C LYS A 548 24.73 22.59 13.34
N LEU A 549 24.73 22.71 14.66
CA LEU A 549 23.61 23.25 15.44
C LEU A 549 23.51 24.78 15.34
N GLY A 550 24.61 25.46 14.96
CA GLY A 550 24.66 26.92 14.89
C GLY A 550 24.78 27.61 16.26
N HIS A 551 24.94 26.82 17.33
CA HIS A 551 25.23 27.27 18.68
C HIS A 551 26.20 26.28 19.36
N PRO A 552 26.95 26.71 20.38
CA PRO A 552 27.79 25.80 21.14
C PRO A 552 26.96 24.68 21.79
N LEU A 553 27.48 23.46 21.73
CA LEU A 553 27.07 22.37 22.61
C LEU A 553 27.71 22.62 23.98
N PHE A 554 26.93 23.32 24.82
CA PHE A 554 27.26 23.78 26.18
C PHE A 554 28.27 24.93 26.25
#